data_AF-A0A9P3B8R3-F1
#
_entry.id   AF-A0A9P3B8R3-F1
#
_cell.length_a   1.000
_cell.length_b   1.000
_cell.length_c   1.000
_cell.angle_alpha   90.00
_cell.angle_beta   90.00
_cell.angle_gamma   90.00
#
_symmetry.space_group_name_H-M   'P 1'
#
loop_
_entity.id
_entity.type
_entity.pdbx_description
1 polymer ?
#
loop_
_entity_poly.entity_id
_entity_poly.type
_entity_poly.pdbx_seq_one_letter_code
_entity_poly.pdbx_strand_id
1 'polypeptide(L)'
;MDSLPSISVLTCVAQPQSQMSPTGPNGARDKLNVHDLELMMQWCTTTYRSISHNSNVESVWQTAIPREAMQHPALMHSILALSALHLASSSVGDMLERYMKTAKTHKDLALLGSKETFTNIDQSNCDAAFALCSLLTISSLAFPLIAGRSQTNTALDDLCQAFHVARNSMNILAQIADKVRTGELKPLLEKDEWGPKMPDTSRLAIMSLSMTNSKLANRYPKHEREMFEATIGQLGESLEKLAQGKEASIVAFQWMYHIPPRFIDLVHERHPFALVILAHYAVVLHFMRSRWWMGEWGTRIIQQIGRLLDSQWRQSISWVLDATGCYIPPT
;
A
#
# COMPACT_ATOMS: atom_id res chain seq x y z
N MET A 1 65.25 -75.15 14.93
CA MET A 1 66.11 -74.79 16.06
C MET A 1 66.03 -73.27 16.20
N ASP A 2 65.38 -72.66 17.17
CA ASP A 2 64.66 -73.12 18.35
C ASP A 2 63.76 -71.97 18.83
N SER A 3 62.58 -72.34 19.34
CA SER A 3 61.91 -71.76 20.52
C SER A 3 61.45 -70.29 20.53
N LEU A 4 60.12 -70.12 20.54
CA LEU A 4 59.43 -69.06 21.31
C LEU A 4 59.56 -69.35 22.84
N PRO A 5 59.42 -68.37 23.75
CA PRO A 5 58.08 -67.99 24.24
C PRO A 5 57.83 -66.50 24.61
N SER A 6 56.54 -66.16 24.56
CA SER A 6 55.77 -65.06 25.16
C SER A 6 56.23 -64.49 26.50
N ILE A 7 55.97 -63.19 26.72
CA ILE A 7 55.22 -62.65 27.87
C ILE A 7 54.33 -61.49 27.38
N SER A 8 53.04 -61.57 27.68
CA SER A 8 52.04 -60.51 27.56
C SER A 8 51.76 -59.94 28.95
N VAL A 9 51.79 -58.60 29.17
CA VAL A 9 51.04 -57.95 30.26
C VAL A 9 50.71 -56.48 29.91
N LEU A 10 49.43 -56.25 29.57
CA LEU A 10 48.53 -55.13 29.90
C LEU A 10 48.98 -53.65 29.78
N THR A 11 48.46 -53.01 28.73
CA THR A 11 47.70 -51.74 28.71
C THR A 11 47.81 -50.78 29.90
N CYS A 12 48.24 -49.54 29.59
CA CYS A 12 47.57 -48.36 30.11
C CYS A 12 47.38 -47.36 28.95
N VAL A 13 46.12 -46.98 28.71
CA VAL A 13 45.68 -46.10 27.64
C VAL A 13 46.02 -44.66 28.00
N ALA A 14 46.78 -43.97 27.15
CA ALA A 14 46.85 -42.52 27.13
C ALA A 14 46.62 -42.04 25.70
N GLN A 15 45.49 -41.36 25.48
CA GLN A 15 45.13 -40.74 24.20
C GLN A 15 46.15 -39.66 23.81
N PRO A 16 46.40 -39.45 22.51
CA PRO A 16 47.36 -38.45 22.07
C PRO A 16 46.83 -37.03 22.30
N GLN A 17 47.65 -36.22 22.97
CA GLN A 17 47.59 -34.77 22.86
C GLN A 17 47.87 -34.38 21.41
N SER A 18 46.96 -33.65 20.79
CA SER A 18 47.25 -32.84 19.60
C SER A 18 46.80 -31.40 19.84
N GLN A 19 47.73 -30.51 19.53
CA GLN A 19 47.80 -29.11 19.85
C GLN A 19 46.66 -28.26 19.26
N MET A 20 46.45 -27.15 19.96
CA MET A 20 45.60 -26.00 19.66
C MET A 20 45.37 -25.69 18.17
N SER A 21 44.11 -25.41 17.85
CA SER A 21 43.74 -24.36 16.89
C SER A 21 42.46 -23.69 17.42
N PRO A 22 42.49 -22.40 17.84
CA PRO A 22 41.26 -21.67 18.06
C PRO A 22 40.68 -21.32 16.68
N THR A 23 39.78 -22.15 16.15
CA THR A 23 38.92 -21.75 15.03
C THR A 23 37.87 -20.79 15.54
N GLY A 24 38.28 -19.54 15.76
CA GLY A 24 37.44 -18.36 15.60
C GLY A 24 38.13 -17.48 14.55
N PRO A 25 37.40 -17.01 13.53
CA PRO A 25 36.62 -15.82 13.79
C PRO A 25 35.22 -15.83 13.17
N ASN A 26 34.28 -15.27 13.95
CA ASN A 26 33.13 -14.49 13.48
C ASN A 26 33.56 -13.53 12.35
N GLY A 27 33.51 -14.03 11.11
CA GLY A 27 34.04 -13.34 9.93
C GLY A 27 32.99 -12.62 9.08
N ALA A 28 31.71 -12.68 9.44
CA ALA A 28 30.74 -11.71 8.95
C ALA A 28 30.76 -10.52 9.93
N ARG A 29 31.74 -9.63 9.79
CA ARG A 29 31.62 -8.29 10.37
C ARG A 29 30.27 -7.73 9.91
N ASP A 30 29.47 -7.24 10.85
CA ASP A 30 28.35 -6.34 10.59
C ASP A 30 28.85 -5.16 9.76
N LYS A 31 28.88 -5.35 8.43
CA LYS A 31 29.33 -4.33 7.51
C LYS A 31 28.20 -3.34 7.45
N LEU A 32 28.44 -2.14 7.97
CA LEU A 32 27.48 -1.05 8.00
C LEU A 32 26.80 -0.93 6.62
N ASN A 33 25.49 -1.16 6.57
CA ASN A 33 24.74 -1.03 5.33
C ASN A 33 24.44 0.45 5.09
N VAL A 34 25.39 1.16 4.46
CA VAL A 34 25.29 2.60 4.16
C VAL A 34 24.05 2.91 3.31
N HIS A 35 23.62 1.97 2.47
CA HIS A 35 22.42 2.14 1.64
C HIS A 35 21.15 2.21 2.50
N ASP A 36 20.98 1.27 3.43
CA ASP A 36 19.82 1.28 4.33
C ASP A 36 19.84 2.50 5.26
N LEU A 37 21.03 2.97 5.67
CA LEU A 37 21.18 4.20 6.45
C LEU A 37 20.77 5.45 5.65
N GLU A 38 21.10 5.53 4.36
CA GLU A 38 20.64 6.61 3.48
C GLU A 38 19.11 6.62 3.39
N LEU A 39 18.50 5.45 3.22
CA LEU A 39 17.03 5.32 3.17
C LEU A 39 16.36 5.68 4.50
N MET A 40 16.99 5.34 5.62
CA MET A 40 16.52 5.74 6.95
C MET A 40 16.69 7.24 7.18
N MET A 41 17.79 7.84 6.70
CA MET A 41 17.97 9.29 6.71
C MET A 41 16.89 9.99 5.88
N GLN A 42 16.59 9.46 4.69
CA GLN A 42 15.49 9.95 3.86
C GLN A 42 14.14 9.84 4.59
N TRP A 43 13.92 8.76 5.33
CA TRP A 43 12.73 8.61 6.17
C TRP A 43 12.64 9.74 7.18
N CYS A 44 13.68 9.94 7.99
CA CYS A 44 13.71 10.91 9.09
C CYS A 44 13.67 12.37 8.65
N THR A 45 14.00 12.66 7.39
CA THR A 45 14.10 14.05 6.88
C THR A 45 12.92 14.43 5.99
N THR A 46 12.41 13.52 5.17
CA THR A 46 11.51 13.90 4.06
C THR A 46 10.31 12.98 3.91
N THR A 47 10.47 11.64 3.91
CA THR A 47 9.38 10.72 3.56
C THR A 47 8.23 10.74 4.55
N TYR A 48 8.52 10.75 5.85
CA TYR A 48 7.49 10.75 6.89
C TYR A 48 6.53 11.95 6.76
N ARG A 49 7.06 13.14 6.43
CA ARG A 49 6.26 14.37 6.20
C ARG A 49 5.34 14.23 4.99
N SER A 50 5.81 13.58 3.94
CA SER A 50 5.05 13.45 2.68
C SER A 50 3.78 12.58 2.79
N ILE A 51 3.74 11.71 3.80
CA ILE A 51 2.59 10.85 4.13
C ILE A 51 1.80 11.36 5.34
N SER A 52 2.27 12.43 5.97
CA SER A 52 1.59 13.10 7.08
C SER A 52 0.66 14.19 6.56
N HIS A 53 -0.31 14.60 7.38
CA HIS A 53 -1.25 15.67 7.05
C HIS A 53 -1.44 16.70 8.16
N ASN A 54 -1.04 16.38 9.39
CA ASN A 54 -1.04 17.28 10.54
C ASN A 54 0.17 16.96 11.44
N SER A 55 0.41 17.81 12.46
CA SER A 55 1.54 17.67 13.38
C SER A 55 1.46 16.43 14.29
N ASN A 56 0.25 15.99 14.67
CA ASN A 56 0.08 14.83 15.54
C ASN A 56 0.45 13.54 14.80
N VAL A 57 -0.04 13.40 13.58
CA VAL A 57 0.29 12.33 12.63
C VAL A 57 1.76 12.38 12.25
N GLU A 58 2.30 13.57 12.03
CA GLU A 58 3.73 13.77 11.76
C GLU A 58 4.60 13.19 12.89
N SER A 59 4.28 13.48 14.15
CA SER A 59 5.01 12.94 15.32
C SER A 59 5.02 11.40 15.34
N VAL A 60 3.87 10.78 15.03
CA VAL A 60 3.73 9.31 14.99
C VAL A 60 4.63 8.71 13.91
N TRP A 61 4.60 9.23 12.69
CA TRP A 61 5.45 8.74 11.59
C TRP A 61 6.93 9.04 11.79
N GLN A 62 7.25 10.14 12.48
CA GLN A 62 8.64 10.54 12.73
C GLN A 62 9.31 9.72 13.83
N THR A 63 8.57 9.37 14.89
CA THR A 63 9.16 8.86 16.14
C THR A 63 8.64 7.48 16.54
N ALA A 64 7.33 7.34 16.76
CA ALA A 64 6.72 6.10 17.24
C ALA A 64 6.96 4.94 16.24
N ILE A 65 6.68 5.17 14.95
CA ILE A 65 6.77 4.11 13.94
C ILE A 65 8.20 3.64 13.68
N PRO A 66 9.21 4.52 13.55
CA PRO A 66 10.61 4.08 13.52
C PRO A 66 11.06 3.31 14.76
N ARG A 67 10.57 3.70 15.95
CA ARG A 67 10.88 2.97 17.20
C ARG A 67 10.30 1.56 17.17
N GLU A 68 9.05 1.41 16.76
CA GLU A 68 8.40 0.11 16.56
C GLU A 68 9.14 -0.72 15.51
N ALA A 69 9.56 -0.11 14.40
CA ALA A 69 10.28 -0.79 13.33
C ALA A 69 11.59 -1.45 13.77
N MET A 70 12.23 -0.96 14.84
CA MET A 70 13.44 -1.58 15.41
C MET A 70 13.19 -3.01 15.93
N GLN A 71 11.95 -3.32 16.33
CA GLN A 71 11.54 -4.63 16.84
C GLN A 71 10.83 -5.48 15.77
N HIS A 72 10.43 -4.86 14.66
CA HIS A 72 9.62 -5.48 13.61
C HIS A 72 10.28 -5.34 12.24
N PRO A 73 11.10 -6.32 11.80
CA PRO A 73 11.86 -6.24 10.55
C PRO A 73 11.01 -5.99 9.30
N ALA A 74 9.80 -6.55 9.23
CA ALA A 74 8.88 -6.32 8.11
C ALA A 74 8.45 -4.85 8.00
N LEU A 75 8.24 -4.18 9.15
CA LEU A 75 7.94 -2.76 9.20
C LEU A 75 9.15 -1.92 8.80
N MET A 76 10.35 -2.25 9.28
CA MET A 76 11.58 -1.58 8.87
C MET A 76 11.78 -1.67 7.37
N HIS A 77 11.61 -2.85 6.77
CA HIS A 77 11.68 -3.00 5.33
C HIS A 77 10.62 -2.17 4.59
N SER A 78 9.42 -2.00 5.13
CA SER A 78 8.41 -1.11 4.52
C SER A 78 8.79 0.37 4.58
N ILE A 79 9.41 0.81 5.67
CA ILE A 79 9.97 2.17 5.80
C ILE A 79 11.05 2.39 4.73
N LEU A 80 12.02 1.48 4.63
CA LEU A 80 13.11 1.58 3.66
C LEU A 80 12.60 1.51 2.22
N ALA A 81 11.62 0.63 1.94
CA ALA A 81 10.99 0.53 0.63
C ALA A 81 10.33 1.84 0.20
N LEU A 82 9.55 2.47 1.09
CA LEU A 82 8.88 3.72 0.78
C LEU A 82 9.85 4.89 0.66
N SER A 83 10.90 4.94 1.48
CA SER A 83 11.98 5.92 1.33
C SER A 83 12.71 5.79 0.00
N ALA A 84 13.01 4.55 -0.44
CA ALA A 84 13.60 4.31 -1.74
C ALA A 84 12.67 4.76 -2.87
N LEU A 85 11.36 4.51 -2.77
CA LEU A 85 10.38 5.01 -3.74
C LEU A 85 10.35 6.55 -3.79
N HIS A 86 10.44 7.22 -2.65
CA HIS A 86 10.44 8.68 -2.61
C HIS A 86 11.71 9.28 -3.24
N LEU A 87 12.87 8.65 -3.05
CA LEU A 87 14.09 9.05 -3.77
C LEU A 87 13.96 8.76 -5.27
N ALA A 88 13.40 7.60 -5.63
CA ALA A 88 13.14 7.22 -7.01
C ALA A 88 12.24 8.25 -7.72
N SER A 89 11.20 8.77 -7.06
CA SER A 89 10.29 9.75 -7.67
C SER A 89 10.95 11.07 -8.06
N SER A 90 12.11 11.37 -7.49
CA SER A 90 12.89 12.59 -7.79
C SER A 90 14.18 12.28 -8.56
N SER A 91 14.39 11.02 -8.96
CA SER A 91 15.60 10.54 -9.63
C SER A 91 15.38 10.27 -11.12
N VAL A 92 16.46 10.21 -11.89
CA VAL A 92 16.45 9.87 -13.33
C VAL A 92 17.59 8.90 -13.67
N GLY A 93 17.46 8.17 -14.79
CA GLY A 93 18.49 7.24 -15.28
C GLY A 93 18.84 6.13 -14.28
N ASP A 94 20.12 5.80 -14.17
CA ASP A 94 20.62 4.70 -13.33
C ASP A 94 20.22 4.81 -11.86
N MET A 95 20.07 6.04 -11.33
CA MET A 95 19.66 6.26 -9.94
C MET A 95 18.20 5.86 -9.71
N LEU A 96 17.32 6.19 -10.66
CA LEU A 96 15.92 5.76 -10.64
C LEU A 96 15.83 4.23 -10.62
N GLU A 97 16.54 3.56 -11.52
CA GLU A 97 16.55 2.09 -11.59
C GLU A 97 17.07 1.45 -10.30
N ARG A 98 18.14 2.02 -9.73
CA ARG A 98 18.71 1.55 -8.46
C ARG A 98 17.72 1.64 -7.31
N TYR A 99 17.12 2.81 -7.10
CA TYR A 99 16.16 3.00 -6.01
C TYR A 99 14.88 2.18 -6.23
N MET A 100 14.42 2.04 -7.48
CA MET A 100 13.29 1.16 -7.80
C MET A 100 13.58 -0.31 -7.49
N LYS A 101 14.78 -0.78 -7.81
CA LYS A 101 15.22 -2.14 -7.46
C LYS A 101 15.27 -2.33 -5.95
N THR A 102 15.87 -1.39 -5.22
CA THR A 102 15.92 -1.46 -3.76
C THR A 102 14.53 -1.42 -3.13
N ALA A 103 13.67 -0.51 -3.59
CA ALA A 103 12.28 -0.41 -3.15
C ALA A 103 11.56 -1.75 -3.32
N LYS A 104 11.71 -2.39 -4.49
CA LYS A 104 11.14 -3.71 -4.75
C LYS A 104 11.69 -4.77 -3.78
N THR A 105 13.00 -4.85 -3.61
CA THR A 105 13.63 -5.82 -2.70
C THR A 105 13.12 -5.68 -1.27
N HIS A 106 13.09 -4.46 -0.72
CA HIS A 106 12.57 -4.27 0.63
C HIS A 106 11.06 -4.52 0.72
N LYS A 107 10.28 -4.14 -0.29
CA LYS A 107 8.84 -4.46 -0.33
C LYS A 107 8.60 -5.97 -0.32
N ASP A 108 9.37 -6.73 -1.08
CA ASP A 108 9.27 -8.20 -1.12
C ASP A 108 9.65 -8.82 0.23
N LEU A 109 10.69 -8.31 0.90
CA LEU A 109 11.08 -8.73 2.26
C LEU A 109 10.01 -8.37 3.30
N ALA A 110 9.40 -7.19 3.19
CA ALA A 110 8.30 -6.78 4.06
C ALA A 110 7.08 -7.70 3.90
N LEU A 111 6.70 -8.04 2.67
CA LEU A 111 5.59 -8.97 2.38
C LEU A 111 5.89 -10.40 2.85
N LEU A 112 7.15 -10.83 2.80
CA LEU A 112 7.56 -12.13 3.33
C LEU A 112 7.41 -12.15 4.86
N GLY A 113 7.96 -11.15 5.55
CA GLY A 113 7.91 -11.04 7.02
C GLY A 113 6.53 -10.67 7.57
N SER A 114 5.64 -10.10 6.75
CA SER A 114 4.29 -9.75 7.19
C SER A 114 3.47 -10.99 7.56
N LYS A 115 3.73 -12.15 6.94
CA LYS A 115 3.06 -13.40 7.27
C LYS A 115 3.28 -13.79 8.73
N GLU A 116 4.50 -13.64 9.23
CA GLU A 116 4.84 -13.91 10.63
C GLU A 116 4.15 -12.90 11.55
N THR A 117 4.19 -11.62 11.20
CA THR A 117 3.53 -10.54 11.96
C THR A 117 2.02 -10.76 12.08
N PHE A 118 1.38 -11.26 11.01
CA PHE A 118 -0.07 -11.44 10.96
C PHE A 118 -0.55 -12.82 11.45
N THR A 119 0.34 -13.73 11.84
CA THR A 119 -0.05 -15.06 12.33
C THR A 119 -0.70 -14.97 13.71
N ASN A 120 -0.15 -14.15 14.62
CA ASN A 120 -0.68 -13.94 15.96
C ASN A 120 -0.67 -12.45 16.29
N ILE A 121 -1.76 -11.74 16.00
CA ILE A 121 -1.87 -10.31 16.27
C ILE A 121 -2.34 -10.07 17.70
N ASP A 122 -1.52 -9.40 18.50
CA ASP A 122 -1.80 -9.07 19.89
C ASP A 122 -1.45 -7.61 20.20
N GLN A 123 -1.34 -7.24 21.48
CA GLN A 123 -1.05 -5.86 21.87
C GLN A 123 0.42 -5.47 21.60
N SER A 124 1.33 -6.43 21.46
CA SER A 124 2.76 -6.19 21.26
C SER A 124 3.09 -5.84 19.80
N ASN A 125 2.23 -6.20 18.85
CA ASN A 125 2.51 -6.03 17.42
C ASN A 125 1.39 -5.32 16.64
N CYS A 126 0.30 -4.91 17.29
CA CYS A 126 -0.82 -4.25 16.59
C CYS A 126 -0.40 -2.95 15.91
N ASP A 127 0.42 -2.15 16.58
CA ASP A 127 0.86 -0.85 16.04
C ASP A 127 1.79 -1.05 14.84
N ALA A 128 2.69 -2.04 14.93
CA ALA A 128 3.54 -2.43 13.82
C ALA A 128 2.74 -2.99 12.63
N ALA A 129 1.73 -3.83 12.89
CA ALA A 129 0.84 -4.36 11.87
C ALA A 129 0.02 -3.26 11.17
N PHE A 130 -0.46 -2.28 11.92
CA PHE A 130 -1.17 -1.11 11.39
C PHE A 130 -0.28 -0.27 10.47
N ALA A 131 0.92 0.08 10.94
CA ALA A 131 1.88 0.87 10.18
C ALA A 131 2.33 0.12 8.92
N LEU A 132 2.60 -1.18 9.03
CA LEU A 132 2.98 -2.05 7.92
C LEU A 132 1.90 -2.07 6.82
N CYS A 133 0.64 -2.29 7.18
CA CYS A 133 -0.49 -2.27 6.25
C CYS A 133 -0.61 -0.93 5.51
N SER A 134 -0.47 0.17 6.25
CA SER A 134 -0.56 1.52 5.70
C SER A 134 0.57 1.79 4.71
N LEU A 135 1.82 1.45 5.06
CA LEU A 135 2.98 1.66 4.19
C LEU A 135 2.96 0.75 2.97
N LEU A 136 2.49 -0.49 3.09
CA LEU A 136 2.33 -1.39 1.95
C LEU A 136 1.27 -0.88 0.96
N THR A 137 0.18 -0.29 1.47
CA THR A 137 -0.87 0.31 0.64
C THR A 137 -0.37 1.57 -0.07
N ILE A 138 0.37 2.46 0.60
CA ILE A 138 0.99 3.63 -0.05
C ILE A 138 2.02 3.17 -1.10
N SER A 139 2.84 2.16 -0.77
CA SER A 139 3.84 1.62 -1.68
C SER A 139 3.22 0.91 -2.88
N SER A 140 2.04 0.30 -2.77
CA SER A 140 1.34 -0.31 -3.90
C SER A 140 0.78 0.74 -4.88
N LEU A 141 0.43 1.93 -4.40
CA LEU A 141 0.02 3.06 -5.23
C LEU A 141 1.22 3.79 -5.86
N ALA A 142 2.29 4.00 -5.10
CA ALA A 142 3.46 4.76 -5.56
C ALA A 142 4.27 4.01 -6.63
N PHE A 143 4.46 2.70 -6.45
CA PHE A 143 5.38 1.91 -7.28
C PHE A 143 5.04 1.95 -8.78
N PRO A 144 3.79 1.72 -9.24
CA PRO A 144 3.45 1.75 -10.66
C PRO A 144 3.60 3.14 -11.30
N LEU A 145 3.42 4.22 -10.53
CA LEU A 145 3.60 5.57 -11.03
C LEU A 145 5.05 5.85 -11.41
N ILE A 146 5.98 5.39 -10.58
CA ILE A 146 7.41 5.67 -10.67
C ILE A 146 8.12 4.69 -11.62
N ALA A 147 7.70 3.42 -11.62
CA ALA A 147 8.17 2.42 -12.60
C ALA A 147 7.89 2.85 -14.06
N GLY A 148 6.93 3.75 -14.26
CA GLY A 148 6.57 4.27 -15.57
C GLY A 148 5.92 3.22 -16.48
N ARG A 149 5.88 3.48 -17.79
CA ARG A 149 5.23 2.63 -18.80
C ARG A 149 6.01 1.35 -19.16
N SER A 150 7.07 1.03 -18.42
CA SER A 150 7.85 -0.20 -18.65
C SER A 150 7.13 -1.46 -18.15
N GLN A 151 6.02 -1.30 -17.40
CA GLN A 151 5.20 -2.40 -16.95
C GLN A 151 4.22 -2.86 -18.04
N THR A 152 3.96 -4.16 -18.11
CA THR A 152 2.95 -4.78 -18.99
C THR A 152 1.52 -4.45 -18.59
N ASN A 153 1.32 -4.01 -17.34
CA ASN A 153 0.01 -3.78 -16.76
C ASN A 153 -0.57 -2.43 -17.20
N THR A 154 -1.89 -2.36 -17.31
CA THR A 154 -2.57 -1.08 -17.47
C THR A 154 -2.76 -0.38 -16.13
N ALA A 155 -3.03 0.93 -16.12
CA ALA A 155 -3.28 1.66 -14.87
C ALA A 155 -4.46 1.05 -14.09
N LEU A 156 -5.52 0.60 -14.77
CA LEU A 156 -6.62 -0.12 -14.11
C LEU A 156 -6.15 -1.40 -13.41
N ASP A 157 -5.24 -2.17 -14.01
CA ASP A 157 -4.75 -3.42 -13.41
C ASP A 157 -3.91 -3.13 -12.17
N ASP A 158 -3.01 -2.14 -12.26
CA ASP A 158 -2.18 -1.73 -11.12
C ASP A 158 -3.03 -1.14 -9.98
N LEU A 159 -4.10 -0.39 -10.29
CA LEU A 159 -5.03 0.10 -9.28
C LEU A 159 -5.82 -1.04 -8.63
N CYS A 160 -6.26 -2.03 -9.41
CA CYS A 160 -6.88 -3.23 -8.87
C CYS A 160 -5.94 -3.97 -7.91
N GLN A 161 -4.65 -4.09 -8.23
CA GLN A 161 -3.66 -4.66 -7.32
C GLN A 161 -3.54 -3.85 -6.02
N ALA A 162 -3.53 -2.52 -6.11
CA ALA A 162 -3.53 -1.66 -4.92
C ALA A 162 -4.79 -1.86 -4.06
N PHE A 163 -5.97 -2.00 -4.67
CA PHE A 163 -7.21 -2.32 -3.95
C PHE A 163 -7.15 -3.69 -3.25
N HIS A 164 -6.56 -4.70 -3.88
CA HIS A 164 -6.39 -6.01 -3.25
C HIS A 164 -5.47 -5.91 -2.02
N VAL A 165 -4.35 -5.18 -2.11
CA VAL A 165 -3.46 -4.94 -0.98
C VAL A 165 -4.21 -4.22 0.15
N ALA A 166 -4.91 -3.12 -0.17
CA ALA A 166 -5.67 -2.36 0.82
C ALA A 166 -6.72 -3.23 1.53
N ARG A 167 -7.47 -4.07 0.80
CA ARG A 167 -8.50 -4.91 1.42
C ARG A 167 -7.95 -6.08 2.22
N ASN A 168 -6.83 -6.67 1.79
CA ASN A 168 -6.13 -7.66 2.61
C ASN A 168 -5.68 -7.04 3.94
N SER A 169 -5.24 -5.77 3.91
CA SER A 169 -4.97 -5.00 5.12
C SER A 169 -6.22 -4.74 5.96
N MET A 170 -7.39 -4.47 5.37
CA MET A 170 -8.60 -4.14 6.13
C MET A 170 -9.02 -5.25 7.11
N ASN A 171 -8.92 -6.52 6.73
CA ASN A 171 -9.22 -7.63 7.64
C ASN A 171 -8.35 -7.61 8.90
N ILE A 172 -7.10 -7.16 8.76
CA ILE A 172 -6.16 -7.01 9.87
C ILE A 172 -6.48 -5.75 10.66
N LEU A 173 -6.63 -4.61 9.97
CA LEU A 173 -6.94 -3.31 10.56
C LEU A 173 -8.22 -3.35 11.40
N ALA A 174 -9.26 -4.05 10.94
CA ALA A 174 -10.53 -4.21 11.66
C ALA A 174 -10.34 -4.93 13.02
N GLN A 175 -9.47 -5.95 13.08
CA GLN A 175 -9.21 -6.70 14.31
C GLN A 175 -8.44 -5.88 15.36
N ILE A 176 -7.65 -4.91 14.91
CA ILE A 176 -6.78 -4.10 15.80
C ILE A 176 -7.27 -2.68 16.02
N ALA A 177 -8.31 -2.23 15.30
CA ALA A 177 -8.75 -0.85 15.29
C ALA A 177 -9.00 -0.30 16.70
N ASP A 178 -9.65 -1.07 17.57
CA ASP A 178 -9.94 -0.64 18.94
C ASP A 178 -8.67 -0.53 19.79
N LYS A 179 -7.70 -1.44 19.62
CA LYS A 179 -6.41 -1.42 20.32
C LYS A 179 -5.56 -0.22 19.89
N VAL A 180 -5.43 0.00 18.59
CA VAL A 180 -4.69 1.14 18.01
C VAL A 180 -5.32 2.47 18.44
N ARG A 181 -6.65 2.55 18.55
CA ARG A 181 -7.36 3.75 19.02
C ARG A 181 -7.07 4.09 20.49
N THR A 182 -6.63 3.11 21.28
CA THR A 182 -6.21 3.31 22.68
C THR A 182 -4.71 3.52 22.84
N GLY A 183 -3.92 3.32 21.78
CA GLY A 183 -2.45 3.37 21.81
C GLY A 183 -1.85 4.69 21.30
N GLU A 184 -0.53 4.69 21.09
CA GLU A 184 0.26 5.85 20.62
C GLU A 184 -0.09 6.23 19.17
N LEU A 185 -0.61 5.28 18.38
CA LEU A 185 -1.02 5.48 16.98
C LEU A 185 -2.44 6.04 16.82
N LYS A 186 -3.15 6.34 17.92
CA LYS A 186 -4.48 6.96 17.91
C LYS A 186 -4.61 8.16 16.95
N PRO A 187 -3.64 9.09 16.84
CA PRO A 187 -3.74 10.22 15.91
C PRO A 187 -3.91 9.81 14.44
N LEU A 188 -3.47 8.61 14.04
CA LEU A 188 -3.65 8.09 12.67
C LEU A 188 -5.12 7.70 12.38
N LEU A 189 -5.92 7.53 13.43
CA LEU A 189 -7.34 7.16 13.37
C LEU A 189 -8.27 8.33 13.69
N GLU A 190 -7.76 9.40 14.27
CA GLU A 190 -8.54 10.56 14.67
C GLU A 190 -8.95 11.40 13.44
N LYS A 191 -10.18 11.91 13.50
CA LYS A 191 -10.77 12.69 12.42
C LYS A 191 -10.27 14.12 12.50
N ASP A 192 -9.38 14.49 11.61
CA ASP A 192 -9.08 15.90 11.40
C ASP A 192 -10.12 16.58 10.50
N GLU A 193 -10.35 17.86 10.78
CA GLU A 193 -11.37 18.70 10.12
C GLU A 193 -10.76 19.71 9.14
N TRP A 194 -9.60 19.41 8.57
CA TRP A 194 -8.86 20.38 7.77
C TRP A 194 -8.41 19.78 6.44
N GLY A 195 -9.00 20.30 5.37
CA GLY A 195 -8.76 19.90 4.00
C GLY A 195 -9.45 20.88 3.05
N PRO A 196 -8.94 21.05 1.82
CA PRO A 196 -9.61 21.90 0.85
C PRO A 196 -10.99 21.32 0.54
N LYS A 197 -12.02 22.16 0.59
CA LYS A 197 -13.41 21.75 0.36
C LYS A 197 -13.65 21.58 -1.13
N MET A 198 -14.14 20.40 -1.52
CA MET A 198 -14.68 20.19 -2.85
C MET A 198 -16.08 20.84 -2.95
N PRO A 199 -16.44 21.52 -4.05
CA PRO A 199 -17.81 21.96 -4.28
C PRO A 199 -18.78 20.76 -4.24
N ASP A 200 -19.90 20.89 -3.52
CA ASP A 200 -20.95 19.86 -3.39
C ASP A 200 -21.77 19.69 -4.69
N THR A 201 -21.07 19.31 -5.75
CA THR A 201 -21.61 19.00 -7.07
C THR A 201 -21.74 17.49 -7.27
N SER A 202 -21.12 16.69 -6.40
CA SER A 202 -21.11 15.24 -6.44
C SER A 202 -22.48 14.63 -6.17
N ARG A 203 -23.35 15.29 -5.40
CA ARG A 203 -24.68 14.76 -5.04
C ARG A 203 -25.52 14.40 -6.26
N LEU A 204 -25.55 15.25 -7.29
CA LEU A 204 -26.28 14.96 -8.53
C LEU A 204 -25.66 13.79 -9.31
N ALA A 205 -24.33 13.68 -9.29
CA ALA A 205 -23.63 12.56 -9.91
C ALA A 205 -23.98 11.23 -9.21
N ILE A 206 -24.00 11.20 -7.87
CA ILE A 206 -24.41 10.03 -7.09
C ILE A 206 -25.87 9.65 -7.37
N MET A 207 -26.79 10.62 -7.39
CA MET A 207 -28.19 10.36 -7.75
C MET A 207 -28.34 9.78 -9.17
N SER A 208 -27.55 10.27 -10.13
CA SER A 208 -27.51 9.75 -11.49
C SER A 208 -27.01 8.30 -11.54
N LEU A 209 -25.99 7.96 -10.74
CA LEU A 209 -25.49 6.59 -10.60
C LEU A 209 -26.57 5.66 -10.00
N SER A 210 -27.24 6.04 -8.91
CA SER A 210 -28.31 5.23 -8.31
C SER A 210 -29.51 5.05 -9.25
N MET A 211 -29.85 6.08 -10.03
CA MET A 211 -30.90 5.97 -11.06
C MET A 211 -30.49 4.99 -12.16
N THR A 212 -29.23 5.05 -12.60
CA THR A 212 -28.68 4.13 -13.60
C THR A 212 -28.65 2.69 -13.06
N ASN A 213 -28.23 2.50 -11.81
CA ASN A 213 -28.26 1.21 -11.11
C ASN A 213 -29.66 0.60 -11.13
N SER A 214 -30.68 1.40 -10.79
CA SER A 214 -32.08 0.98 -10.79
C SER A 214 -32.59 0.61 -12.19
N LYS A 215 -32.24 1.38 -13.22
CA LYS A 215 -32.61 1.09 -14.61
C LYS A 215 -31.99 -0.21 -15.12
N LEU A 216 -30.71 -0.46 -14.81
CA LEU A 216 -30.03 -1.69 -15.18
C LEU A 216 -30.63 -2.91 -14.49
N ALA A 217 -30.94 -2.80 -13.20
CA ALA A 217 -31.60 -3.86 -12.44
C ALA A 217 -32.96 -4.26 -13.05
N ASN A 218 -33.74 -3.29 -13.52
CA ASN A 218 -35.03 -3.56 -14.16
C ASN A 218 -34.89 -4.21 -15.55
N ARG A 219 -33.77 -3.95 -16.25
CA ARG A 219 -33.54 -4.46 -17.61
C ARG A 219 -32.84 -5.81 -17.63
N TYR A 220 -31.96 -6.07 -16.68
CA TYR A 220 -31.08 -7.24 -16.66
C TYR A 220 -31.22 -7.99 -15.33
N PRO A 221 -31.84 -9.19 -15.32
CA PRO A 221 -32.07 -9.96 -14.09
C PRO A 221 -30.79 -10.39 -13.34
N LYS A 222 -29.65 -10.47 -14.04
CA LYS A 222 -28.34 -10.82 -13.44
C LYS A 222 -27.57 -9.61 -12.89
N HIS A 223 -28.14 -8.41 -12.98
CA HIS A 223 -27.48 -7.19 -12.51
C HIS A 223 -27.38 -7.19 -10.98
N GLU A 224 -26.17 -6.99 -10.46
CA GLU A 224 -25.86 -7.06 -9.03
C GLU A 224 -26.26 -5.76 -8.30
N ARG A 225 -27.57 -5.44 -8.31
CA ARG A 225 -28.14 -4.16 -7.84
C ARG A 225 -27.65 -3.75 -6.45
N GLU A 226 -27.75 -4.65 -5.48
CA GLU A 226 -27.46 -4.37 -4.07
C GLU A 226 -25.97 -4.05 -3.85
N MET A 227 -25.09 -4.78 -4.51
CA MET A 227 -23.63 -4.57 -4.45
C MET A 227 -23.27 -3.19 -5.01
N PHE A 228 -23.83 -2.83 -6.18
CA PHE A 228 -23.62 -1.50 -6.75
C PHE A 228 -24.23 -0.39 -5.91
N GLU A 229 -25.41 -0.60 -5.32
CA GLU A 229 -26.05 0.39 -4.44
C GLU A 229 -25.17 0.68 -3.22
N ALA A 230 -24.64 -0.37 -2.57
CA ALA A 230 -23.73 -0.22 -1.44
C ALA A 230 -22.44 0.52 -1.84
N THR A 231 -21.86 0.17 -2.99
CA THR A 231 -20.63 0.80 -3.50
C THR A 231 -20.85 2.28 -3.86
N ILE A 232 -21.99 2.62 -4.46
CA ILE A 232 -22.39 3.99 -4.76
C ILE A 232 -22.63 4.79 -3.47
N GLY A 233 -23.27 4.20 -2.46
CA GLY A 233 -23.45 4.82 -1.15
C GLY A 233 -22.12 5.18 -0.48
N GLN A 234 -21.18 4.23 -0.42
CA GLN A 234 -19.83 4.46 0.12
C GLN A 234 -19.06 5.53 -0.66
N LEU A 235 -19.20 5.57 -1.98
CA LEU A 235 -18.62 6.61 -2.82
C LEU A 235 -19.23 7.99 -2.51
N GLY A 236 -20.56 8.05 -2.34
CA GLY A 236 -21.26 9.28 -1.94
C GLY A 236 -20.75 9.83 -0.62
N GLU A 237 -20.65 8.98 0.42
CA GLU A 237 -20.07 9.37 1.70
C GLU A 237 -18.62 9.86 1.57
N SER A 238 -17.83 9.23 0.69
CA SER A 238 -16.44 9.61 0.48
C SER A 238 -16.33 11.00 -0.14
N LEU A 239 -17.13 11.28 -1.18
CA LEU A 239 -17.18 12.59 -1.83
C LEU A 239 -17.76 13.66 -0.90
N GLU A 240 -18.74 13.33 -0.06
CA GLU A 240 -19.27 14.25 0.94
C GLU A 240 -18.22 14.60 2.00
N LYS A 241 -17.50 13.61 2.55
CA LYS A 241 -16.38 13.85 3.48
C LYS A 241 -15.33 14.76 2.85
N LEU A 242 -14.99 14.53 1.58
CA LEU A 242 -14.05 15.40 0.84
C LEU A 242 -14.60 16.82 0.67
N ALA A 243 -15.89 16.98 0.36
CA ALA A 243 -16.56 18.28 0.28
C ALA A 243 -16.59 19.03 1.62
N GLN A 244 -16.72 18.29 2.73
CA GLN A 244 -16.64 18.82 4.08
C GLN A 244 -15.21 19.20 4.50
N GLY A 245 -14.20 18.91 3.67
CA GLY A 245 -12.79 19.19 3.95
C GLY A 245 -12.13 18.15 4.84
N LYS A 246 -12.63 16.91 4.90
CA LYS A 246 -11.87 15.81 5.51
C LYS A 246 -10.63 15.49 4.69
N GLU A 247 -9.61 14.97 5.36
CA GLU A 247 -8.34 14.66 4.72
C GLU A 247 -8.51 13.61 3.61
N ALA A 248 -7.97 13.92 2.42
CA ALA A 248 -8.25 13.18 1.20
C ALA A 248 -7.67 11.76 1.17
N SER A 249 -6.50 11.51 1.77
CA SER A 249 -5.92 10.16 1.90
C SER A 249 -6.72 9.26 2.82
N ILE A 250 -7.26 9.77 3.93
CA ILE A 250 -8.17 9.05 4.82
C ILE A 250 -9.43 8.66 4.05
N VAL A 251 -10.03 9.62 3.34
CA VAL A 251 -11.22 9.38 2.51
C VAL A 251 -10.94 8.31 1.44
N ALA A 252 -9.81 8.43 0.74
CA ALA A 252 -9.42 7.50 -0.30
C ALA A 252 -9.21 6.08 0.25
N PHE A 253 -8.43 5.92 1.32
CA PHE A 253 -8.18 4.63 1.93
C PHE A 253 -9.43 4.02 2.53
N GLN A 254 -10.30 4.82 3.17
CA GLN A 254 -11.57 4.33 3.68
C GLN A 254 -12.39 3.66 2.57
N TRP A 255 -12.52 4.30 1.40
CA TRP A 255 -13.24 3.68 0.28
C TRP A 255 -12.54 2.39 -0.19
N MET A 256 -11.22 2.41 -0.40
CA MET A 256 -10.45 1.22 -0.81
C MET A 256 -10.63 0.03 0.14
N TYR A 257 -10.75 0.28 1.43
CA TYR A 257 -10.95 -0.76 2.44
C TYR A 257 -12.35 -1.38 2.42
N HIS A 258 -13.37 -0.63 2.00
CA HIS A 258 -14.78 -1.04 2.11
C HIS A 258 -15.40 -1.55 0.80
N ILE A 259 -14.74 -1.37 -0.34
CA ILE A 259 -15.29 -1.86 -1.62
C ILE A 259 -15.45 -3.39 -1.63
N PRO A 260 -16.53 -3.93 -2.22
CA PRO A 260 -16.74 -5.38 -2.32
C PRO A 260 -15.69 -6.08 -3.21
N PRO A 261 -15.33 -7.36 -2.95
CA PRO A 261 -14.39 -8.10 -3.81
C PRO A 261 -14.89 -8.18 -5.24
N ARG A 262 -16.18 -8.49 -5.35
CA ARG A 262 -16.87 -8.62 -6.61
C ARG A 262 -16.85 -7.34 -7.45
N PHE A 263 -16.83 -6.17 -6.81
CA PHE A 263 -16.67 -4.90 -7.53
C PHE A 263 -15.30 -4.81 -8.20
N ILE A 264 -14.24 -5.24 -7.50
CA ILE A 264 -12.88 -5.22 -8.06
C ILE A 264 -12.78 -6.21 -9.22
N ASP A 265 -13.39 -7.40 -9.11
CA ASP A 265 -13.46 -8.37 -10.20
C ASP A 265 -14.14 -7.75 -11.43
N LEU A 266 -15.27 -7.06 -11.24
CA LEU A 266 -15.98 -6.38 -12.33
C LEU A 266 -15.16 -5.24 -12.96
N VAL A 267 -14.36 -4.52 -12.18
CA VAL A 267 -13.40 -3.54 -12.72
C VAL A 267 -12.31 -4.24 -13.53
N HIS A 268 -11.79 -5.36 -13.05
CA HIS A 268 -10.80 -6.16 -13.77
C HIS A 268 -11.37 -6.69 -15.09
N GLU A 269 -12.61 -7.20 -15.07
CA GLU A 269 -13.40 -7.65 -16.23
C GLU A 269 -13.84 -6.50 -17.16
N ARG A 270 -13.53 -5.24 -16.82
CA ARG A 270 -13.91 -4.03 -17.57
C ARG A 270 -15.41 -3.83 -17.72
N HIS A 271 -16.20 -4.28 -16.73
CA HIS A 271 -17.64 -4.10 -16.72
C HIS A 271 -18.00 -2.59 -16.78
N PRO A 272 -18.74 -2.12 -17.81
CA PRO A 272 -18.90 -0.68 -18.07
C PRO A 272 -19.43 0.11 -16.88
N PHE A 273 -20.44 -0.40 -16.17
CA PHE A 273 -21.00 0.31 -15.03
C PHE A 273 -20.05 0.37 -13.83
N ALA A 274 -19.22 -0.66 -13.62
CA ALA A 274 -18.21 -0.66 -12.57
C ALA A 274 -17.12 0.37 -12.88
N LEU A 275 -16.71 0.47 -14.15
CA LEU A 275 -15.79 1.50 -14.61
C LEU A 275 -16.37 2.91 -14.45
N VAL A 276 -17.66 3.12 -14.71
CA VAL A 276 -18.31 4.42 -14.46
C VAL A 276 -18.24 4.80 -12.98
N ILE A 277 -18.56 3.89 -12.05
CA ILE A 277 -18.44 4.15 -10.60
C ILE A 277 -16.99 4.43 -10.23
N LEU A 278 -16.03 3.66 -10.76
CA LEU A 278 -14.60 3.88 -10.52
C LEU A 278 -14.12 5.23 -11.04
N ALA A 279 -14.63 5.70 -12.18
CA ALA A 279 -14.29 7.03 -12.70
C ALA A 279 -14.70 8.15 -11.73
N HIS A 280 -15.83 8.00 -11.04
CA HIS A 280 -16.25 8.95 -10.01
C HIS A 280 -15.35 8.88 -8.77
N TYR A 281 -14.94 7.68 -8.36
CA TYR A 281 -13.94 7.53 -7.31
C TYR A 281 -12.58 8.14 -7.69
N ALA A 282 -12.18 8.07 -8.97
CA ALA A 282 -10.94 8.64 -9.46
C ALA A 282 -10.85 10.17 -9.27
N VAL A 283 -11.97 10.86 -9.04
CA VAL A 283 -11.99 12.28 -8.64
C VAL A 283 -11.34 12.48 -7.26
N VAL A 284 -11.57 11.57 -6.31
CA VAL A 284 -10.91 11.57 -4.99
C VAL A 284 -9.40 11.42 -5.16
N LEU A 285 -8.98 10.49 -6.02
CA LEU A 285 -7.56 10.28 -6.33
C LEU A 285 -6.94 11.52 -7.00
N HIS A 286 -7.66 12.14 -7.93
CA HIS A 286 -7.22 13.35 -8.62
C HIS A 286 -7.06 14.55 -7.67
N PHE A 287 -7.82 14.60 -6.58
CA PHE A 287 -7.69 15.64 -5.57
C PHE A 287 -6.36 15.56 -4.80
N MET A 288 -5.79 14.36 -4.70
CA MET A 288 -4.49 14.10 -4.05
C MET A 288 -3.29 14.20 -5.02
N ARG A 289 -3.49 14.64 -6.27
CA ARG A 289 -2.45 14.63 -7.33
C ARG A 289 -1.15 15.35 -7.00
N SER A 290 -1.15 16.27 -6.04
CA SER A 290 0.06 16.97 -5.57
C SER A 290 0.98 16.06 -4.75
N ARG A 291 0.47 14.94 -4.21
CA ARG A 291 1.27 13.96 -3.47
C ARG A 291 2.03 13.09 -4.46
N TRP A 292 3.35 12.97 -4.27
CA TRP A 292 4.23 12.21 -5.18
C TRP A 292 3.81 10.74 -5.37
N TRP A 293 3.25 10.12 -4.33
CA TRP A 293 2.79 8.72 -4.34
C TRP A 293 1.40 8.53 -4.97
N MET A 294 0.68 9.62 -5.27
CA MET A 294 -0.60 9.59 -5.96
C MET A 294 -0.52 10.14 -7.38
N GLY A 295 0.21 11.25 -7.57
CA GLY A 295 0.55 11.83 -8.87
C GLY A 295 -0.63 11.84 -9.87
N GLU A 296 -0.42 11.23 -11.02
CA GLU A 296 -1.38 11.23 -12.12
C GLU A 296 -2.44 10.11 -12.06
N TRP A 297 -2.58 9.38 -10.94
CA TRP A 297 -3.53 8.25 -10.84
C TRP A 297 -4.93 8.60 -11.35
N GLY A 298 -5.52 9.67 -10.82
CA GLY A 298 -6.86 10.10 -11.21
C GLY A 298 -6.98 10.31 -12.72
N THR A 299 -6.05 11.09 -13.30
CA THR A 299 -6.04 11.39 -14.74
C THR A 299 -5.84 10.14 -15.60
N ARG A 300 -4.88 9.27 -15.24
CA ARG A 300 -4.59 8.03 -15.98
C ARG A 300 -5.80 7.09 -16.00
N ILE A 301 -6.48 6.95 -14.87
CA ILE A 301 -7.66 6.09 -14.73
C ILE A 301 -8.86 6.66 -15.49
N ILE A 302 -9.14 7.96 -15.34
CA ILE A 302 -10.23 8.62 -16.07
C ILE A 302 -10.03 8.51 -17.58
N GLN A 303 -8.82 8.75 -18.07
CA GLN A 303 -8.50 8.63 -19.50
C GLN A 303 -8.62 7.20 -20.00
N GLN A 304 -8.13 6.21 -19.23
CA GLN A 304 -8.24 4.81 -19.61
C GLN A 304 -9.71 4.35 -19.66
N ILE A 305 -10.50 4.69 -18.64
CA ILE A 305 -11.94 4.38 -18.59
C ILE A 305 -12.65 5.05 -19.77
N GLY A 306 -12.37 6.33 -20.04
CA GLY A 306 -12.96 7.08 -21.14
C GLY A 306 -12.75 6.45 -22.53
N ARG A 307 -11.61 5.79 -22.74
CA ARG A 307 -11.32 5.04 -23.98
C ARG A 307 -12.00 3.68 -24.05
N LEU A 308 -12.27 3.05 -22.90
CA LEU A 308 -12.93 1.75 -22.82
C LEU A 308 -14.46 1.87 -22.87
N LEU A 309 -15.03 3.02 -22.50
CA LEU A 309 -16.46 3.24 -22.48
C LEU A 309 -17.00 3.67 -23.86
N ASP A 310 -18.03 2.95 -24.29
CA ASP A 310 -18.85 3.33 -25.45
C ASP A 310 -19.56 4.67 -25.24
N SER A 311 -20.02 5.27 -26.35
CA SER A 311 -20.75 6.54 -26.38
C SER A 311 -21.92 6.63 -25.38
N GLN A 312 -22.63 5.51 -25.15
CA GLN A 312 -23.75 5.43 -24.21
C GLN A 312 -23.36 5.74 -22.76
N TRP A 313 -22.14 5.37 -22.34
CA TRP A 313 -21.66 5.53 -20.96
C TRP A 313 -20.87 6.82 -20.76
N ARG A 314 -20.40 7.46 -21.84
CA ARG A 314 -19.61 8.71 -21.76
C ARG A 314 -20.37 9.84 -21.08
N GLN A 315 -21.69 9.92 -21.26
CA GLN A 315 -22.52 10.91 -20.55
C GLN A 315 -22.50 10.69 -19.03
N SER A 316 -22.40 9.44 -18.59
CA SER A 316 -22.36 9.09 -17.16
C SER A 316 -21.09 9.55 -16.46
N ILE A 317 -20.01 9.87 -17.18
CA ILE A 317 -18.77 10.41 -16.60
C ILE A 317 -18.56 11.90 -16.88
N SER A 318 -19.56 12.62 -17.41
CA SER A 318 -19.46 14.06 -17.70
C SER A 318 -19.02 14.87 -16.48
N TRP A 319 -19.69 14.67 -15.34
CA TRP A 319 -19.32 15.30 -14.08
C TRP A 319 -17.86 15.03 -13.66
N VAL A 320 -17.35 13.83 -13.93
CA VAL A 320 -15.95 13.46 -13.62
C VAL A 320 -14.98 14.33 -14.41
N LEU A 321 -15.28 14.58 -15.69
CA LEU A 321 -14.47 15.43 -16.56
C LEU A 321 -14.53 16.89 -16.10
N ASP A 322 -15.72 17.39 -15.77
CA ASP A 322 -15.91 18.74 -15.27
C ASP A 322 -15.18 18.97 -13.94
N ALA A 323 -15.28 18.01 -13.02
CA ALA A 323 -14.69 18.10 -11.68
C ALA A 323 -13.15 18.02 -11.69
N THR A 324 -12.56 17.38 -12.69
CA THR A 324 -11.11 17.15 -12.76
C THR A 324 -10.41 17.95 -13.86
N GLY A 325 -11.16 18.56 -14.78
CA GLY A 325 -10.62 19.16 -15.99
C GLY A 325 -9.92 18.15 -16.92
N CYS A 326 -10.14 16.85 -16.72
CA CYS A 326 -9.53 15.82 -17.54
C CYS A 326 -10.12 15.80 -18.95
N TYR A 327 -9.24 15.67 -19.95
CA TYR A 327 -9.65 15.50 -21.34
C TYR A 327 -9.45 14.05 -21.78
N ILE A 328 -10.48 13.49 -22.43
CA ILE A 328 -10.42 12.19 -23.10
C ILE A 328 -10.22 12.47 -24.60
N PRO A 329 -9.08 12.08 -25.20
CA PRO A 329 -8.87 12.22 -26.63
C PRO A 329 -9.95 11.47 -27.42
N PRO A 330 -10.47 12.02 -28.53
CA PRO A 330 -11.32 11.27 -29.44
C PRO A 330 -10.56 10.03 -29.93
N THR A 331 -11.25 8.89 -29.85
CA THR A 331 -10.81 7.58 -30.35
C THR A 331 -10.78 7.52 -31.85
#